data_AF-A0A1L8R1X7-F1
#
_entry.id   AF-A0A1L8R1X7-F1
#
_cell.length_a   1.000
_cell.length_b   1.000
_cell.length_c   1.000
_cell.angle_alpha   90.00
_cell.angle_beta   90.00
_cell.angle_gamma   90.00
#
_symmetry.space_group_name_H-M   'P 1'
#
loop_
_entity.id
_entity.type
_entity.pdbx_description
1 polymer ?
#
loop_
_entity_poly.entity_id
_entity_poly.type
_entity_poly.pdbx_seq_one_letter_code
_entity_poly.pdbx_strand_id
1 'polypeptide(L)'
;MIGANGELQTRSYDDQQGMTHYVTELVVEDFEFLESKETVQNREQKQQGMPQSNPTPPANEPAYMNQEPPVEQPPLNGMSEYGYNQ
;
A
#
# COMPACT_ATOMS: atom_id res chain seq x y z
N MET A 1 -19.29 -2.51 -9.71
CA MET A 1 -20.15 -2.03 -10.82
C MET A 1 -19.25 -1.55 -11.95
N ILE A 2 -19.75 -1.46 -13.18
CA ILE A 2 -19.00 -0.93 -14.33
C ILE A 2 -19.85 0.16 -14.98
N GLY A 3 -19.26 1.33 -15.19
CA GLY A 3 -19.79 2.34 -16.10
C GLY A 3 -19.13 2.18 -17.46
N ALA A 4 -19.89 2.25 -18.56
CA ALA A 4 -19.36 2.13 -19.91
C ALA A 4 -19.93 3.24 -20.79
N ASN A 5 -19.07 3.87 -21.57
CA ASN A 5 -19.42 4.92 -22.52
C ASN A 5 -19.03 4.47 -23.93
N GLY A 6 -19.95 4.63 -24.88
CA GLY A 6 -19.74 4.17 -26.25
C GLY A 6 -20.95 4.36 -27.14
N GLU A 7 -20.89 3.81 -28.35
CA GLU A 7 -21.94 3.90 -29.35
C GLU A 7 -22.83 2.65 -29.34
N LEU A 8 -24.15 2.86 -29.28
CA LEU A 8 -25.11 1.78 -29.43
C LEU A 8 -25.40 1.56 -30.91
N GLN A 9 -25.17 0.35 -31.40
CA GLN A 9 -25.33 0.00 -32.81
C GLN A 9 -26.32 -1.15 -32.95
N THR A 10 -27.19 -1.06 -33.97
CA THR A 10 -28.10 -2.14 -34.36
C THR A 10 -27.82 -2.55 -35.80
N ARG A 11 -27.64 -3.84 -36.02
CA ARG A 11 -27.43 -4.44 -37.33
C ARG A 11 -28.33 -5.66 -37.54
N SER A 12 -28.50 -6.07 -38.78
CA SER A 12 -29.23 -7.28 -39.12
C SER A 12 -28.51 -8.12 -40.17
N TYR A 13 -28.76 -9.42 -40.17
CA TYR A 13 -28.30 -10.34 -41.20
C TYR A 13 -29.30 -11.46 -41.40
N ASP A 14 -29.35 -12.02 -42.60
CA ASP A 14 -30.17 -13.20 -42.90
C ASP A 14 -29.32 -14.46 -42.74
N ASP A 15 -29.89 -15.50 -42.13
CA ASP A 15 -29.26 -16.82 -42.09
C ASP A 15 -29.49 -17.64 -43.36
N GLN A 16 -28.94 -18.86 -43.42
CA GLN A 16 -29.08 -19.75 -44.59
C GLN A 16 -30.52 -20.18 -44.87
N GLN A 17 -31.43 -20.04 -43.91
CA GLN A 17 -32.85 -20.35 -44.04
C GLN A 17 -33.67 -19.11 -44.46
N GLY A 18 -33.02 -17.95 -44.61
CA GLY A 18 -33.66 -16.69 -44.97
C GLY A 18 -34.35 -15.99 -43.80
N MET A 19 -34.03 -16.36 -42.55
CA MET A 19 -34.54 -15.68 -41.37
C MET A 19 -33.66 -14.50 -41.00
N THR A 20 -34.24 -13.32 -40.84
CA THR A 20 -33.52 -12.11 -40.41
C THR A 20 -33.28 -12.11 -38.90
N HIS A 21 -32.02 -11.97 -38.52
CA HIS A 21 -31.56 -11.81 -37.14
C HIS A 21 -31.17 -10.37 -36.88
N TYR A 22 -31.57 -9.82 -35.74
CA TYR A 22 -31.19 -8.48 -35.30
C TYR A 22 -30.22 -8.56 -34.13
N VAL A 23 -29.17 -7.75 -34.17
CA VAL A 23 -28.15 -7.68 -33.12
C VAL A 23 -28.02 -6.22 -32.69
N THR A 24 -28.15 -5.98 -31.40
CA THR A 24 -27.82 -4.69 -30.77
C THR A 24 -26.53 -4.86 -29.98
N GLU A 25 -25.53 -4.04 -30.27
CA GLU A 25 -24.20 -4.09 -29.68
C GLU A 25 -23.85 -2.71 -29.12
N LEU A 26 -23.07 -2.67 -28.04
CA LEU A 26 -22.47 -1.43 -27.52
C LEU A 26 -20.97 -1.46 -27.83
N VAL A 27 -20.53 -0.57 -28.72
CA VAL A 27 -19.11 -0.39 -29.03
C VAL A 27 -18.53 0.57 -28.00
N VAL A 28 -17.83 0.04 -27.01
CA VAL A 28 -17.32 0.80 -25.86
C VAL A 28 -16.01 1.50 -26.20
N GLU A 29 -15.96 2.80 -25.96
CA GLU A 29 -14.75 3.62 -26.08
C GLU A 29 -13.98 3.68 -24.76
N ASP A 30 -14.71 3.83 -23.64
CA ASP A 30 -14.14 3.94 -22.29
C ASP A 30 -15.04 3.26 -21.24
N PHE A 31 -14.43 2.77 -20.17
CA PHE A 31 -15.16 2.19 -19.04
C PHE A 31 -14.46 2.43 -17.71
N GLU A 32 -15.27 2.49 -16.65
CA GLU A 32 -14.83 2.73 -15.29
C GLU A 32 -15.35 1.68 -14.32
N PHE A 33 -14.52 1.33 -13.33
CA PHE A 33 -14.97 0.51 -12.21
C PHE A 33 -15.59 1.39 -11.14
N LEU A 34 -16.81 1.05 -10.75
CA LEU A 34 -17.61 1.77 -9.77
C LEU A 34 -17.79 0.91 -8.52
N GLU A 35 -17.56 1.50 -7.34
CA GLU A 35 -17.89 0.90 -6.05
C GLU A 35 -19.30 1.31 -5.60
N SER A 36 -19.96 0.48 -4.79
CA SER A 36 -21.25 0.89 -4.22
C SER A 36 -21.04 1.96 -3.14
N LYS A 37 -22.03 2.82 -2.94
CA LYS A 37 -22.00 3.83 -1.87
C LYS A 37 -21.79 3.17 -0.48
N GLU A 38 -22.43 2.03 -0.26
CA GLU A 38 -22.27 1.24 0.97
C GLU A 38 -20.82 0.75 1.14
N THR A 39 -20.19 0.25 0.07
CA THR A 39 -18.79 -0.18 0.11
C THR A 39 -17.85 0.97 0.44
N VAL A 40 -18.10 2.17 -0.12
CA VAL A 40 -17.32 3.38 0.19
C VAL A 40 -17.50 3.78 1.66
N GLN A 41 -18.74 3.88 2.15
CA GLN A 41 -19.03 4.24 3.55
C GLN A 41 -18.40 3.29 4.58
N ASN A 42 -18.45 1.98 4.31
CA ASN A 42 -17.83 0.98 5.17
C ASN A 42 -16.30 1.13 5.24
N ARG A 43 -15.65 1.63 4.18
CA ARG A 43 -14.20 1.91 4.18
C ARG A 43 -13.88 3.16 5.01
N GLU A 44 -14.69 4.20 4.91
CA GLU A 44 -14.54 5.44 5.68
C GLU A 44 -14.73 5.21 7.19
N GLN A 45 -15.73 4.43 7.58
CA GLN A 45 -15.96 4.07 8.99
C GLN A 45 -14.80 3.26 9.59
N LYS A 46 -14.21 2.35 8.81
CA LYS A 46 -13.03 1.59 9.26
C LYS A 46 -11.77 2.45 9.39
N GLN A 47 -11.63 3.54 8.64
CA GLN A 47 -10.51 4.47 8.77
C GLN A 47 -10.63 5.42 9.97
N GLN A 48 -11.86 5.79 10.38
CA GLN A 48 -12.07 6.63 11.58
C GLN A 48 -12.00 5.86 12.92
N GLY A 49 -11.90 4.52 12.87
CA GLY A 49 -11.88 3.64 14.03
C GLY A 49 -10.50 3.15 14.47
N MET A 50 -9.39 3.74 14.00
CA MET A 50 -8.08 3.48 14.61
C MET A 50 -7.87 4.47 15.77
N PRO A 51 -8.09 4.08 17.04
CA PRO A 51 -7.49 4.84 18.13
C PRO A 51 -5.98 4.75 17.92
N GLN A 52 -5.35 5.90 17.69
CA GLN A 52 -3.93 6.09 17.91
C GLN A 52 -3.68 5.76 19.39
N SER A 53 -3.44 4.48 19.67
CA SER A 53 -2.94 4.02 20.94
C SER A 53 -1.51 4.53 21.02
N ASN A 54 -1.37 5.71 21.61
CA ASN A 54 -0.09 6.16 22.12
C ASN A 54 0.37 5.09 23.12
N PRO A 55 1.47 4.35 22.89
CA PRO A 55 1.92 3.39 23.89
C PRO A 55 2.44 4.20 25.07
N THR A 56 1.60 4.36 26.10
CA THR A 56 2.04 4.81 27.41
C THR A 56 2.89 3.68 27.99
N PRO A 57 4.20 3.87 28.22
CA PRO A 57 4.99 2.84 28.88
C PRO A 57 4.45 2.68 30.32
N PRO A 58 4.27 1.45 30.82
CA PRO A 58 3.89 1.25 32.21
C PRO A 58 5.02 1.77 33.11
N ALA A 59 4.72 2.82 33.86
CA ALA A 59 5.55 3.27 34.96
C ALA A 59 5.44 2.26 36.10
N ASN A 60 6.48 1.42 36.25
CA ASN A 60 7.03 0.95 37.53
C ASN A 60 7.94 -0.26 37.28
N GLU A 61 9.24 -0.02 37.03
CA GLU A 61 10.30 -0.95 37.40
C GLU A 61 11.55 -0.18 37.86
N PRO A 62 12.26 -0.66 38.90
CA PRO A 62 13.34 0.07 39.56
C PRO A 62 14.60 0.16 38.69
N ALA A 63 15.27 1.31 38.79
CA ALA A 63 16.52 1.60 38.11
C ALA A 63 17.64 0.63 38.52
N TYR A 64 18.01 -0.28 37.63
CA TYR A 64 19.28 -0.99 37.71
C TYR A 64 20.36 -0.14 37.03
N MET A 65 21.29 0.34 37.85
CA MET A 65 22.51 1.06 37.48
C MET A 65 23.36 0.22 36.51
N ASN A 66 23.56 0.69 35.29
CA ASN A 66 24.61 0.18 34.40
C ASN A 66 25.97 0.67 34.91
N GLN A 67 26.76 -0.24 35.49
CA GLN A 67 28.20 -0.06 35.64
C GLN A 67 28.86 -0.44 34.31
N GLU A 68 29.40 0.55 33.59
CA GLU A 68 30.34 0.32 32.49
C GLU A 68 31.63 -0.30 33.06
N PRO A 69 32.25 -1.30 32.40
CA PRO A 69 33.55 -1.80 32.83
C PRO A 69 34.63 -0.73 32.62
N PRO A 70 35.64 -0.63 33.50
CA PRO A 70 36.69 0.36 33.34
C PRO A 70 37.55 0.01 32.13
N VAL A 71 37.64 0.93 31.16
CA VAL A 71 38.55 0.83 30.03
C VAL A 71 39.94 1.23 30.51
N GLU A 72 40.85 0.26 30.67
CA GLU A 72 42.27 0.54 30.90
C GLU A 72 42.86 1.22 29.65
N GLN A 73 43.31 2.46 29.81
CA GLN A 73 44.08 3.18 28.78
C GLN A 73 45.54 2.71 28.85
N PRO A 74 46.18 2.34 27.72
CA PRO A 74 47.61 2.02 27.74
C PRO A 74 48.45 3.28 27.98
N PRO A 75 49.59 3.18 28.71
CA PRO A 75 50.40 4.33 29.04
C PRO A 75 51.03 4.96 27.80
N LEU A 76 50.87 6.27 27.68
CA LEU A 76 51.44 7.12 26.66
C LEU A 76 52.95 7.31 26.92
N ASN A 77 53.79 6.37 26.50
CA ASN A 77 55.24 6.62 26.42
C ASN A 77 55.91 5.76 25.35
N GLY A 78 56.17 6.35 24.18
CA GLY A 78 56.93 5.70 23.11
C GLY A 78 56.62 6.25 21.72
N MET A 79 56.97 7.51 21.47
CA MET A 79 57.13 7.98 20.09
C MET A 79 58.33 7.28 19.45
N SER A 80 58.11 6.57 18.35
CA SER A 80 59.05 6.42 17.22
C SER A 80 58.21 6.05 15.99
N GLU A 81 58.04 6.96 15.02
CA GLU A 81 58.95 7.23 13.90
C GLU A 81 59.01 6.03 12.93
N TYR A 82 58.42 6.23 11.74
CA TYR A 82 58.33 5.31 10.60
C TYR A 82 57.40 4.10 10.70
N GLY A 83 56.47 4.00 9.73
CA GLY A 83 55.83 2.73 9.40
C GLY A 83 54.50 2.85 8.67
N TYR A 84 54.57 3.19 7.37
CA TYR A 84 53.48 2.98 6.42
C TYR A 84 53.11 1.48 6.29
N ASN A 85 51.94 1.24 5.66
CA ASN A 85 51.50 0.03 4.91
C ASN A 85 50.63 -0.99 5.68
N GLN A 86 49.52 -1.54 5.14
CA GLN A 86 48.77 -1.42 3.88
C GLN A 86 47.29 -1.71 4.19
#